data_AF-A0A929NYH2-F1
#
_entry.id   AF-A0A929NYH2-F1
#
_cell.length_a   1.000
_cell.length_b   1.000
_cell.length_c   1.000
_cell.angle_alpha   90.00
_cell.angle_beta   90.00
_cell.angle_gamma   90.00
#
_symmetry.space_group_name_H-M   'P 1'
#
loop_
_entity.id
_entity.type
_entity.pdbx_description
1 polymer ?
#
loop_
_entity_poly.entity_id
_entity_poly.type
_entity_poly.pdbx_seq_one_letter_code
_entity_poly.pdbx_strand_id
1 'polypeptide(L)'
;RVGGVVVEGTVARPGEGLTVEFDLTDNASVVKVKYTGILPDLFREGQGIIANGRLNTSGEFVASEVLAKHDENYMPPEVMDAMKKSGQKMPSLNKGI
;
A
#
# COMPACT_ATOMS: atom_id res chain seq x y z
N ARG A 1 -0.19 4.05 -13.79
CA ARG A 1 -0.13 3.17 -12.60
C ARG A 1 1.33 2.90 -12.31
N VAL A 2 1.75 3.04 -11.06
CA VAL A 2 3.09 2.70 -10.56
C VAL A 2 2.93 1.82 -9.33
N GLY A 3 3.89 0.95 -9.07
CA GLY A 3 3.88 0.07 -7.91
C GLY A 3 5.30 -0.11 -7.41
N GLY A 4 5.44 -0.32 -6.11
CA GLY A 4 6.75 -0.39 -5.46
C GLY A 4 6.61 -0.36 -3.96
N VAL A 5 7.73 -0.14 -3.28
CA VAL A 5 7.84 0.03 -1.84
C VAL A 5 7.98 1.52 -1.52
N VAL A 6 7.24 1.99 -0.51
CA VAL A 6 7.38 3.36 -0.02
C VAL A 6 8.74 3.51 0.64
N VAL A 7 9.55 4.45 0.17
CA VAL A 7 10.91 4.67 0.69
C VAL A 7 10.84 5.30 2.09
N GLU A 8 11.62 4.75 3.03
CA GLU A 8 11.66 5.25 4.42
C GLU A 8 12.21 6.67 4.51
N GLY A 9 11.62 7.48 5.40
CA GLY A 9 11.96 8.88 5.59
C GLY A 9 11.53 9.81 4.46
N THR A 10 10.73 9.35 3.49
CA THR A 10 10.31 10.17 2.33
C THR A 10 8.89 10.65 2.43
N VAL A 11 8.08 10.12 3.35
CA VAL A 11 6.69 10.54 3.53
C VAL A 11 6.64 11.93 4.15
N ALA A 12 6.24 12.92 3.35
CA ALA A 12 6.08 14.31 3.74
C ALA A 12 4.61 14.76 3.59
N ARG A 13 4.17 15.63 4.48
CA ARG A 13 2.84 16.28 4.44
C ARG A 13 3.02 17.79 4.39
N PRO A 14 3.15 18.39 3.20
CA PRO A 14 3.38 19.82 3.07
C PRO A 14 2.12 20.61 3.48
N GLY A 15 2.27 21.50 4.46
CA GLY A 15 1.21 22.41 4.92
C GLY A 15 0.12 21.73 5.76
N GLU A 16 -1.05 22.36 5.82
CA GLU A 16 -2.19 21.91 6.66
C GLU A 16 -3.23 21.07 5.89
N GLY A 17 -2.90 20.62 4.67
CA GLY A 17 -3.82 19.88 3.79
C GLY A 17 -3.77 18.35 3.88
N LEU A 18 -4.54 17.69 3.02
CA LEU A 18 -4.52 16.23 2.83
C LEU A 18 -3.47 15.78 1.80
N THR A 19 -2.57 16.68 1.41
CA THR A 19 -1.52 16.36 0.45
C THR A 19 -0.41 15.60 1.15
N VAL A 20 -0.02 14.48 0.56
CA VAL A 20 1.09 13.64 0.98
C VAL A 20 1.99 13.42 -0.22
N GLU A 21 3.29 13.60 0.01
CA GLU A 21 4.34 13.34 -0.97
C GLU A 21 5.22 12.22 -0.42
N PHE A 22 5.59 11.27 -1.26
CA PHE A 22 6.46 10.15 -0.87
C PHE A 22 7.13 9.56 -2.08
N ASP A 23 8.28 8.93 -1.88
CA ASP A 23 9.00 8.27 -2.96
C ASP A 23 8.64 6.78 -3.00
N LEU A 24 8.46 6.27 -4.21
CA LEU A 24 8.20 4.87 -4.50
C LEU A 24 9.39 4.27 -5.22
N THR A 25 9.86 3.11 -4.77
CA THR A 25 10.94 2.37 -5.44
C THR A 25 10.54 0.95 -5.80
N ASP A 26 11.02 0.48 -6.94
CA ASP A 26 10.96 -0.92 -7.37
C ASP A 26 12.32 -1.64 -7.22
N ASN A 27 13.28 -1.04 -6.50
CA ASN A 27 14.71 -1.39 -6.39
C ASN A 27 15.57 -1.05 -7.62
N ALA A 28 14.99 -0.63 -8.74
CA ALA A 28 15.74 -0.20 -9.93
C ALA A 28 15.66 1.32 -10.15
N SER A 29 14.52 1.92 -9.80
CA SER A 29 14.26 3.34 -9.98
C SER A 29 13.47 3.89 -8.79
N VAL A 30 13.49 5.22 -8.65
CA VAL A 30 12.72 5.96 -7.65
C VAL A 30 11.80 6.93 -8.38
N VAL A 31 10.53 6.94 -8.00
CA VAL A 31 9.50 7.82 -8.55
C VAL A 31 8.88 8.61 -7.42
N LYS A 32 8.93 9.94 -7.53
CA LYS A 32 8.24 10.83 -6.60
C LYS A 32 6.74 10.79 -6.85
N VAL A 33 5.97 10.52 -5.81
CA VAL A 33 4.51 10.44 -5.85
C VAL A 33 3.90 11.53 -5.00
N LYS A 34 2.91 12.21 -5.58
CA LYS A 34 2.07 13.20 -4.90
C LYS A 34 0.63 12.72 -4.89
N TYR A 35 0.04 12.69 -3.71
CA TYR A 35 -1.34 12.26 -3.51
C TYR A 35 -2.07 13.29 -2.65
N THR A 36 -3.32 13.61 -2.99
CA THR A 36 -4.17 14.47 -2.16
C THR A 36 -5.43 13.69 -1.81
N GLY A 37 -5.57 13.31 -0.55
CA GLY A 37 -6.69 12.50 -0.09
C GLY A 37 -6.38 11.71 1.17
N ILE A 38 -7.25 10.75 1.48
CA ILE A 38 -7.08 9.87 2.63
C ILE A 38 -6.30 8.64 2.18
N LEU A 39 -5.13 8.45 2.78
CA LEU A 39 -4.35 7.23 2.55
C LEU A 39 -5.03 6.04 3.25
N PRO A 40 -4.94 4.82 2.69
CA PRO A 40 -5.45 3.63 3.37
C PRO A 40 -4.72 3.44 4.71
N ASP A 41 -5.39 2.87 5.71
CA ASP A 41 -4.82 2.67 7.06
C ASP A 41 -3.52 1.85 7.07
N LEU A 42 -3.38 0.95 6.09
CA LEU A 42 -2.20 0.12 5.91
C LEU A 42 -1.04 0.87 5.25
N PHE A 43 -1.20 2.11 4.79
CA PHE A 43 -0.08 2.86 4.21
C PHE A 43 1.00 3.12 5.26
N ARG A 44 2.22 2.63 4.99
CA ARG A 44 3.41 2.83 5.83
C ARG A 44 4.67 2.83 4.97
N GLU A 45 5.71 3.50 5.46
CA GLU A 45 7.05 3.39 4.93
C GLU A 45 7.55 1.94 5.01
N GLY A 46 8.35 1.53 4.03
CA GLY A 46 8.81 0.13 3.90
C GLY A 46 7.76 -0.85 3.39
N GLN A 47 6.52 -0.40 3.15
CA GLN A 47 5.44 -1.27 2.67
C GLN A 47 5.25 -1.17 1.16
N GLY A 48 4.88 -2.30 0.55
CA GLY A 48 4.47 -2.37 -0.84
C GLY A 48 3.12 -1.69 -1.07
N ILE A 49 3.04 -0.79 -2.05
CA ILE A 49 1.80 -0.15 -2.46
C ILE A 49 1.66 -0.11 -3.99
N ILE A 50 0.50 0.32 -4.44
CA ILE A 50 0.18 0.60 -5.84
C ILE A 50 -0.47 1.97 -5.91
N ALA A 51 0.04 2.85 -6.76
CA ALA A 51 -0.55 4.16 -7.02
C ALA A 51 -1.08 4.24 -8.45
N ASN A 52 -2.35 4.64 -8.59
CA ASN A 52 -2.99 4.95 -9.86
C ASN A 52 -3.01 6.47 -10.05
N GLY A 53 -2.70 6.93 -11.26
CA GLY A 53 -2.46 8.34 -11.52
C GLY A 53 -1.74 8.58 -12.83
N ARG A 54 -1.17 9.78 -12.98
CA ARG A 54 -0.50 10.25 -14.20
C ARG A 54 0.83 10.94 -13.86
N LEU A 55 1.82 10.75 -14.72
CA LEU A 55 3.08 11.49 -14.64
C LEU A 55 2.87 12.89 -15.22
N ASN A 56 3.27 13.92 -14.48
CA ASN A 56 3.23 15.30 -14.96
C ASN A 56 4.51 15.66 -15.75
N THR A 57 4.52 16.83 -16.36
CA THR A 57 5.66 17.33 -17.17
C THR A 57 6.92 17.59 -16.35
N SER A 58 6.80 17.68 -15.02
CA SER A 58 7.91 17.90 -14.09
C SER A 58 8.53 16.59 -13.59
N GLY A 59 8.04 15.43 -14.05
CA GLY A 59 8.53 14.11 -13.63
C GLY A 59 7.97 13.63 -12.29
N GLU A 60 6.96 14.29 -11.74
CA GLU A 60 6.27 13.86 -10.53
C GLU A 60 4.99 13.08 -10.89
N PHE A 61 4.77 11.96 -10.21
CA PHE A 61 3.60 11.13 -10.44
C PHE A 61 2.45 11.60 -9.54
N VAL A 62 1.44 12.21 -10.15
CA VAL A 62 0.24 12.69 -9.46
C VAL A 62 -0.73 11.52 -9.35
N ALA A 63 -0.83 10.95 -8.15
CA ALA A 63 -1.73 9.86 -7.82
C ALA A 63 -3.15 10.37 -7.59
N SER A 64 -4.12 9.69 -8.21
CA SER A 64 -5.55 9.84 -7.92
C SER A 64 -6.05 8.79 -6.91
N GLU A 65 -5.32 7.68 -6.76
CA GLU A 65 -5.68 6.58 -5.86
C GLU A 65 -4.41 5.86 -5.37
N VAL A 66 -4.40 5.46 -4.10
CA VAL A 66 -3.32 4.71 -3.45
C VAL A 66 -3.91 3.47 -2.81
N LEU A 67 -3.36 2.31 -3.16
CA LEU A 67 -3.75 1.00 -2.67
C LEU A 67 -2.56 0.39 -1.93
N ALA A 68 -2.69 0.15 -0.63
CA ALA A 68 -1.70 -0.62 0.09
C ALA A 68 -1.79 -2.09 -0.33
N LYS A 69 -0.66 -2.74 -0.63
CA LYS A 69 -0.68 -4.20 -0.80
C LYS A 69 -1.00 -4.80 0.57
N HIS A 70 -2.10 -5.54 0.62
CA HIS A 70 -2.51 -6.28 1.80
C HIS A 70 -1.57 -7.48 1.96
N ASP A 71 -1.16 -7.81 3.19
CA ASP A 71 -0.61 -9.12 3.49
C ASP A 71 -1.56 -10.19 2.92
N GLU A 72 -1.03 -11.21 2.25
CA GLU A 72 -1.76 -12.33 1.63
C GLU A 72 -2.63 -13.13 2.61
N ASN A 73 -2.70 -12.72 3.88
CA ASN A 73 -3.52 -13.29 4.95
C ASN A 73 -4.89 -12.60 5.14
N TYR A 74 -5.40 -11.85 4.16
CA TYR A 74 -6.77 -11.34 4.20
C TYR A 74 -7.78 -12.49 4.19
N MET A 75 -8.22 -12.91 5.38
CA MET A 75 -9.40 -13.76 5.56
C MET A 75 -10.61 -12.85 5.75
N PRO A 76 -11.50 -12.71 4.75
CA PRO A 76 -12.74 -11.97 4.94
C PRO A 76 -13.54 -12.52 6.13
N PRO A 77 -14.25 -11.68 6.90
CA PRO A 77 -15.04 -12.15 8.04
C PRO A 77 -16.06 -13.23 7.65
N GLU A 78 -16.55 -13.21 6.40
CA GLU A 78 -17.41 -14.23 5.83
C GLU A 78 -16.77 -15.64 5.80
N VAL A 79 -15.46 -15.74 5.51
CA VAL A 79 -14.76 -17.03 5.57
C VAL A 79 -14.50 -17.47 7.01
N MET A 80 -14.34 -16.54 7.95
CA MET A 80 -14.22 -16.86 9.38
C MET A 80 -15.52 -17.47 9.93
N ASP A 81 -16.68 -16.92 9.56
CA ASP A 81 -17.98 -17.43 9.99
C ASP A 81 -18.34 -18.77 9.33
N ALA A 82 -17.96 -18.96 8.05
CA ALA A 82 -18.11 -20.25 7.38
C ALA A 82 -17.24 -21.34 8.02
N MET A 83 -15.99 -21.03 8.39
CA MET A 83 -15.08 -21.99 9.02
C MET A 83 -15.51 -22.38 10.44
N LYS A 84 -16.08 -21.45 11.23
CA LYS A 84 -16.63 -21.75 12.56
C LYS A 84 -17.83 -22.69 12.51
N LYS A 85 -18.66 -22.62 11.46
CA LYS A 85 -19.83 -23.49 11.27
C LYS A 85 -19.47 -24.91 10.80
N SER A 86 -18.36 -25.07 10.07
CA SER A 86 -17.96 -26.37 9.49
C SER A 86 -16.97 -27.18 10.35
N GLY A 87 -16.50 -26.65 11.49
CA GLY A 87 -15.65 -27.39 12.44
C GLY A 87 -14.26 -27.77 11.91
N GLN A 88 -13.80 -27.16 10.81
CA GLN A 88 -12.52 -27.46 10.20
C GLN A 88 -11.39 -26.69 10.90
N LYS A 89 -10.37 -27.40 11.40
CA LYS A 89 -9.21 -26.80 12.06
C LYS A 89 -8.44 -25.91 11.08
N MET A 90 -7.99 -24.75 11.58
CA MET A 90 -7.09 -23.83 10.88
C MET A 90 -5.90 -24.59 10.28
N PRO A 91 -5.55 -24.36 9.00
CA PRO A 91 -4.32 -24.91 8.46
C PRO A 91 -3.13 -24.33 9.24
N SER A 92 -2.28 -25.19 9.78
CA SER A 92 -1.06 -24.79 10.47
C SER A 92 -0.20 -23.95 9.53
N LEU A 93 0.12 -22.72 9.92
CA LEU A 93 1.09 -21.89 9.22
C LEU A 93 2.45 -22.61 9.23
N ASN A 94 2.93 -23.00 8.05
CA ASN A 94 4.33 -23.37 7.89
C ASN A 94 5.19 -22.13 8.11
N LYS A 95 5.86 -22.07 9.26
CA LYS A 95 6.97 -21.15 9.49
C LYS A 95 8.17 -21.70 8.72
N GLY A 96 8.38 -21.18 7.52
CA GLY A 96 9.54 -21.52 6.68
C GLY A 96 10.84 -21.19 7.42
N ILE A 97 11.70 -22.20 7.52
CA ILE A 97 13.15 -22.07 7.76
C ILE A 97 13.80 -22.25 6.40
#